data_AF-T1I1E9-F1
#
_entry.id   AF-T1I1E9-F1
#
_cell.length_a   1.000
_cell.length_b   1.000
_cell.length_c   1.000
_cell.angle_alpha   90.00
_cell.angle_beta   90.00
_cell.angle_gamma   90.00
#
_symmetry.space_group_name_H-M   'P 1'
#
loop_
_entity.id
_entity.type
_entity.pdbx_description
1 polymer ?
#
loop_
_entity_poly.entity_id
_entity_poly.type
_entity_poly.pdbx_seq_one_letter_code
_entity_poly.pdbx_strand_id
1 'polypeptide(L)'
;MTTASSMGDRLCQMEAMDGAARCLEALRLQQKICNCRPLEFNTRLLEVAMAIGAKLLIRTVRVRLCRIYQSLGDEEHQEEHGRAAHRLEEELELQCGACNLPFGYDTDSLEALPCAHILHARLWKVQFSRDLFKQSLVFVDQARLSNYKNQINTNHKVKGLAKKKLDLLSITTNTPFSVAVN
;
A
#
# COMPACT_ATOMS: atom_id res chain seq x y z
N MET A 1 25.66 2.55 -17.56
CA MET A 1 24.32 3.05 -17.94
C MET A 1 23.32 1.92 -17.75
N THR A 2 22.55 1.93 -16.66
CA THR A 2 21.41 1.02 -16.47
C THR A 2 20.23 1.55 -17.27
N THR A 3 19.86 0.86 -18.35
CA THR A 3 18.75 1.26 -19.23
C THR A 3 17.41 0.99 -18.56
N ALA A 4 16.37 1.76 -18.89
CA ALA A 4 15.01 1.54 -18.39
C ALA A 4 14.51 0.10 -18.62
N SER A 5 14.93 -0.56 -19.72
CA SER A 5 14.61 -1.96 -20.01
C SER A 5 15.17 -2.92 -18.95
N SER A 6 16.42 -2.72 -18.51
CA SER A 6 17.04 -3.56 -17.47
C SER A 6 16.37 -3.41 -16.09
N MET A 7 15.76 -2.26 -15.81
CA MET A 7 14.94 -2.07 -14.60
C MET A 7 13.58 -2.78 -14.75
N GLY A 8 12.97 -2.71 -15.94
CA GLY A 8 11.73 -3.42 -16.26
C GLY A 8 11.84 -4.93 -16.08
N ASP A 9 12.94 -5.55 -16.55
CA ASP A 9 13.18 -6.99 -16.39
C ASP A 9 13.31 -7.39 -14.92
N ARG A 10 14.00 -6.57 -14.11
CA ARG A 10 14.14 -6.78 -12.67
C ARG A 10 12.81 -6.66 -11.92
N LEU A 11 11.96 -5.71 -12.31
CA LEU A 11 10.62 -5.57 -11.76
C LEU A 11 9.76 -6.80 -12.08
N CYS A 12 9.75 -7.24 -13.33
CA CYS A 12 9.03 -8.44 -13.76
C CYS A 12 9.50 -9.69 -13.00
N GLN A 13 10.82 -9.86 -12.86
CA GLN A 13 11.41 -10.95 -12.09
C GLN A 13 10.98 -10.89 -10.62
N MET A 14 11.03 -9.72 -9.98
CA MET A 14 10.61 -9.52 -8.60
C MET A 14 9.12 -9.85 -8.40
N GLU A 15 8.25 -9.44 -9.32
CA GLU A 15 6.82 -9.78 -9.28
C GLU A 15 6.58 -11.29 -9.43
N ALA A 16 7.33 -11.96 -10.30
CA ALA A 16 7.27 -13.41 -10.45
C ALA A 16 7.74 -14.12 -9.17
N MET A 17 8.82 -13.64 -8.55
CA MET A 17 9.27 -14.13 -7.24
C MET A 17 8.19 -13.93 -6.18
N ASP A 18 7.53 -12.77 -6.13
CA ASP A 18 6.44 -12.52 -5.19
C ASP A 18 5.26 -13.50 -5.40
N GLY A 19 4.93 -13.83 -6.65
CA GLY A 19 3.99 -14.89 -7.01
C GLY A 19 4.38 -16.25 -6.42
N ALA A 20 5.64 -16.66 -6.59
CA ALA A 20 6.16 -17.91 -6.04
C ALA A 20 6.17 -17.92 -4.50
N ALA A 21 6.53 -16.80 -3.87
CA ALA A 21 6.52 -16.66 -2.41
C ALA A 21 5.11 -16.86 -1.83
N ARG A 22 4.06 -16.32 -2.49
CA ARG A 22 2.67 -16.56 -2.09
C ARG A 22 2.25 -18.03 -2.23
N CYS A 23 2.72 -18.72 -3.27
CA CYS A 23 2.45 -20.15 -3.45
C CYS A 23 3.11 -20.97 -2.33
N LEU A 24 4.37 -20.69 -1.99
CA LEU A 24 5.07 -21.32 -0.88
C LEU A 24 4.35 -21.07 0.46
N GLU A 25 3.86 -19.85 0.68
CA GLU A 25 3.07 -19.53 1.87
C GLU A 25 1.78 -20.36 1.94
N ALA A 26 1.05 -20.50 0.82
CA ALA A 26 -0.14 -21.34 0.77
C ALA A 26 0.17 -22.82 1.08
N LEU A 27 1.27 -23.35 0.55
CA LEU A 27 1.72 -24.72 0.84
C LEU A 27 2.14 -24.90 2.30
N ARG A 28 2.78 -23.89 2.89
CA ARG A 28 3.17 -23.86 4.31
C ARG A 28 1.93 -23.89 5.21
N LEU A 29 0.92 -23.08 4.91
CA LEU A 29 -0.35 -23.05 5.65
C LEU A 29 -1.13 -24.38 5.53
N GLN A 30 -0.98 -25.08 4.40
CA GLN A 30 -1.49 -26.43 4.21
C GLN A 30 -0.61 -27.52 4.85
N GLN A 31 0.46 -27.14 5.57
CA GLN A 31 1.44 -28.03 6.21
C GLN A 31 2.12 -29.01 5.25
N LYS A 32 2.19 -28.67 3.95
CA LYS A 32 2.82 -29.52 2.91
C LYS A 32 4.34 -29.35 2.84
N ILE A 33 4.87 -28.27 3.40
CA ILE A 33 6.30 -27.95 3.40
C ILE A 33 6.72 -27.37 4.75
N CYS A 34 7.99 -27.50 5.09
CA CYS A 34 8.57 -26.89 6.29
C CYS A 34 8.71 -25.36 6.13
N ASN A 35 8.84 -24.66 7.27
CA ASN A 35 9.02 -23.20 7.31
C ASN A 35 10.34 -22.72 6.67
N CYS A 36 11.36 -23.59 6.54
CA CYS A 36 12.69 -23.20 6.05
C CYS A 36 12.66 -22.67 4.62
N ARG A 37 11.89 -23.33 3.74
CA ARG A 37 11.84 -22.99 2.31
C ARG A 37 11.11 -21.66 2.04
N PRO A 38 9.93 -21.41 2.62
CA PRO A 38 9.31 -20.08 2.59
C PRO A 38 10.18 -19.01 3.24
N LEU A 39 10.86 -19.31 4.34
CA LEU A 39 11.72 -18.35 5.04
C LEU A 39 12.86 -17.88 4.14
N GLU A 40 13.70 -18.81 3.66
CA GLU A 40 14.83 -18.51 2.79
C GLU A 40 14.39 -17.74 1.53
N PHE A 41 13.29 -18.18 0.92
CA PHE A 41 12.78 -17.55 -0.29
C PHE A 41 12.28 -16.11 -0.04
N ASN A 42 11.56 -15.87 1.07
CA ASN A 42 11.08 -14.52 1.41
C ASN A 42 12.24 -13.59 1.84
N THR A 43 13.29 -14.09 2.50
CA THR A 43 14.48 -13.29 2.83
C THR A 43 15.19 -12.81 1.55
N ARG A 44 15.40 -13.71 0.58
CA ARG A 44 15.97 -13.34 -0.73
C ARG A 44 15.08 -12.35 -1.50
N LEU A 45 13.77 -12.56 -1.47
CA LEU A 45 12.82 -11.63 -2.08
C LEU A 45 12.86 -10.24 -1.42
N LEU A 46 13.04 -10.17 -0.10
CA LEU A 46 13.17 -8.91 0.63
C LEU A 46 14.40 -8.12 0.15
N GLU A 47 15.54 -8.79 -0.01
CA GLU A 47 16.77 -8.17 -0.53
C GLU A 47 16.57 -7.60 -1.94
N VAL A 48 15.96 -8.38 -2.83
CA VAL A 48 15.64 -7.94 -4.20
C VAL A 48 14.68 -6.75 -4.20
N ALA A 49 13.63 -6.80 -3.38
CA ALA A 49 12.66 -5.72 -3.26
C ALA A 49 13.29 -4.44 -2.69
N MET A 50 14.21 -4.56 -1.72
CA MET A 50 14.98 -3.45 -1.16
C MET A 50 15.92 -2.83 -2.20
N ALA A 51 16.63 -3.65 -2.98
CA ALA A 51 17.53 -3.18 -4.03
C ALA A 51 16.80 -2.42 -5.15
N ILE A 52 15.56 -2.82 -5.46
CA ILE A 52 14.71 -2.15 -6.45
C ILE A 52 14.00 -0.93 -5.85
N GLY A 53 13.78 -0.89 -4.53
CA GLY A 53 13.04 0.17 -3.85
C GLY A 53 11.52 -0.03 -3.85
N ALA A 54 11.05 -1.28 -3.97
CA ALA A 54 9.63 -1.62 -4.04
C ALA A 54 8.95 -1.60 -2.64
N LYS A 55 8.79 -0.42 -2.03
CA LYS A 55 8.36 -0.24 -0.63
C LYS A 55 7.10 -1.02 -0.22
N LEU A 56 6.08 -1.07 -1.07
CA LEU A 56 4.86 -1.84 -0.80
C LEU A 56 5.13 -3.35 -0.72
N LEU A 57 5.98 -3.86 -1.61
CA LEU A 57 6.38 -5.26 -1.58
C LEU A 57 7.29 -5.55 -0.37
N ILE A 58 8.25 -4.67 -0.07
CA ILE A 58 9.11 -4.77 1.14
C ILE A 58 8.24 -4.92 2.38
N ARG A 59 7.26 -4.03 2.57
CA ARG A 59 6.30 -4.09 3.67
C ARG A 59 5.53 -5.42 3.66
N THR A 60 5.08 -5.87 2.49
CA THR A 60 4.33 -7.12 2.34
C THR A 60 5.14 -8.34 2.75
N VAL A 61 6.40 -8.41 2.30
CA VAL A 61 7.32 -9.51 2.62
C VAL A 61 7.70 -9.49 4.09
N ARG A 62 7.92 -8.31 4.70
CA ARG A 62 8.19 -8.20 6.15
C ARG A 62 7.05 -8.75 7.00
N VAL A 63 5.80 -8.50 6.66
CA VAL A 63 4.67 -9.11 7.39
C VAL A 63 4.57 -10.62 7.17
N ARG A 64 4.91 -11.14 5.98
CA ARG A 64 5.02 -12.59 5.78
C ARG A 64 6.13 -13.20 6.66
N LEU A 65 7.30 -12.58 6.69
CA LEU A 65 8.42 -13.02 7.54
C LEU A 65 8.02 -13.01 9.02
N CYS A 66 7.35 -11.96 9.49
CA CYS A 66 6.80 -11.90 10.85
C CYS A 66 5.94 -13.14 11.18
N ARG A 67 5.02 -13.53 10.28
CA ARG A 67 4.17 -14.74 10.46
C ARG A 67 4.99 -16.04 10.46
N ILE A 68 6.04 -16.12 9.65
CA ILE A 68 6.92 -17.29 9.59
C ILE A 68 7.73 -17.40 10.89
N TYR A 69 8.36 -16.31 11.35
CA TYR A 69 9.12 -16.27 12.60
C TYR A 69 8.25 -16.53 13.83
N GLN A 70 7.03 -16.00 13.84
CA GLN A 70 6.02 -16.35 14.85
C GLN A 70 5.76 -17.87 14.87
N SER A 71 5.66 -18.52 13.71
CA SER A 71 5.46 -19.97 13.60
C SER A 71 6.70 -20.78 14.03
N LEU A 72 7.88 -20.15 14.06
CA LEU A 72 9.13 -20.74 14.52
C LEU A 72 9.40 -20.51 16.01
N GLY A 73 8.63 -19.61 16.65
CA GLY A 73 8.85 -19.18 18.04
C GLY A 73 10.01 -18.20 18.21
N ASP A 74 10.45 -17.55 17.12
CA ASP A 74 11.53 -16.56 17.13
C ASP A 74 10.95 -15.14 17.26
N GLU A 75 10.75 -14.71 18.50
CA GLU A 75 10.10 -13.45 18.84
C GLU A 75 10.95 -12.23 18.43
N GLU A 76 12.27 -12.32 18.50
CA GLU A 76 13.19 -11.22 18.16
C GLU A 76 13.03 -10.81 16.70
N HIS A 77 13.14 -11.78 15.78
CA HIS A 77 13.00 -11.53 14.35
C HIS A 77 11.56 -11.18 13.97
N GLN A 78 10.58 -11.81 14.63
CA GLN A 78 9.17 -11.45 14.46
C GLN A 78 8.95 -9.95 14.73
N GLU A 79 9.41 -9.47 15.88
CA GLU A 79 9.25 -8.07 16.26
C GLU A 79 10.04 -7.12 15.36
N GLU A 80 11.26 -7.48 14.97
CA GLU A 80 12.07 -6.66 14.06
C GLU A 80 11.34 -6.42 12.73
N HIS A 81 10.83 -7.50 12.12
CA HIS A 81 10.08 -7.40 10.88
C HIS A 81 8.75 -6.67 11.07
N GLY A 82 8.06 -6.88 12.20
CA GLY A 82 6.84 -6.15 12.56
C GLY A 82 7.06 -4.65 12.67
N ARG A 83 8.05 -4.21 13.46
CA ARG A 83 8.41 -2.78 13.62
C ARG A 83 8.81 -2.15 12.29
N ALA A 84 9.60 -2.85 11.49
CA ALA A 84 10.03 -2.34 10.19
C ALA A 84 8.89 -2.25 9.17
N ALA A 85 7.92 -3.17 9.19
CA ALA A 85 6.71 -3.07 8.39
C ALA A 85 5.85 -1.88 8.85
N HIS A 86 5.71 -1.67 10.16
CA HIS A 86 4.94 -0.56 10.70
C HIS A 86 5.54 0.81 10.33
N ARG A 87 6.87 0.98 10.42
CA ARG A 87 7.53 2.21 9.96
C ARG A 87 7.25 2.51 8.47
N LEU A 88 7.20 1.47 7.63
CA LEU A 88 6.84 1.63 6.22
C LEU A 88 5.37 2.02 6.02
N GLU A 89 4.48 1.62 6.93
CA GLU A 89 3.07 2.05 6.90
C GLU A 89 2.93 3.53 7.18
N GLU A 90 3.66 4.01 8.19
CA GLU A 90 3.71 5.42 8.56
C GLU A 90 4.32 6.26 7.42
N GLU A 91 5.48 5.82 6.89
CA GLU A 91 6.18 6.50 5.80
C GLU A 91 5.32 6.63 4.53
N LEU A 92 4.50 5.61 4.25
CA LEU A 92 3.65 5.55 3.06
C LEU A 92 2.22 6.08 3.31
N GLU A 93 1.92 6.58 4.52
CA GLU A 93 0.60 7.03 4.96
C GLU A 93 -0.52 5.99 4.68
N LEU A 94 -0.24 4.70 4.91
CA LEU A 94 -1.16 3.59 4.59
C LEU A 94 -2.28 3.41 5.63
N GLN A 95 -2.81 4.48 6.21
CA GLN A 95 -3.81 4.43 7.29
C GLN A 95 -5.16 4.96 6.83
N CYS A 96 -6.21 4.18 7.10
CA CYS A 96 -7.58 4.60 6.83
C CYS A 96 -7.97 5.79 7.71
N GLY A 97 -8.43 6.89 7.11
CA GLY A 97 -8.79 8.11 7.84
C GLY A 97 -9.97 8.01 8.82
N ALA A 98 -10.72 6.89 8.83
CA ALA A 98 -11.81 6.67 9.79
C ALA A 98 -11.50 5.65 10.90
N CYS A 99 -10.92 4.50 10.55
CA CYS A 99 -10.65 3.44 11.53
C CYS A 99 -9.18 3.35 11.95
N ASN A 100 -8.31 4.14 11.34
CA ASN A 100 -6.85 4.13 11.53
C ASN A 100 -6.17 2.76 11.28
N LEU A 101 -6.90 1.80 10.71
CA LEU A 101 -6.34 0.51 10.34
C LEU A 101 -5.57 0.64 9.04
N PRO A 102 -4.47 -0.12 8.88
CA PRO A 102 -3.68 -0.04 7.68
C PRO A 102 -4.40 -0.67 6.47
N PHE A 103 -4.18 -0.13 5.28
CA PHE A 103 -4.66 -0.71 4.02
C PHE A 103 -3.52 -1.25 3.14
N GLY A 104 -3.88 -1.87 2.01
CA GLY A 104 -2.93 -2.38 1.01
C GLY A 104 -2.38 -3.78 1.29
N TYR A 105 -2.86 -4.46 2.33
CA TYR A 105 -2.62 -5.90 2.54
C TYR A 105 -3.71 -6.77 1.91
N ASP A 106 -4.94 -6.49 2.29
CA ASP A 106 -6.11 -7.22 1.83
C ASP A 106 -6.73 -6.54 0.61
N THR A 107 -7.59 -7.27 -0.09
CA THR A 107 -8.38 -6.72 -1.21
C THR A 107 -9.55 -5.88 -0.70
N ASP A 108 -9.29 -5.01 0.26
CA ASP A 108 -10.28 -4.06 0.73
C ASP A 108 -10.57 -3.06 -0.39
N SER A 109 -11.87 -2.81 -0.60
CA SER A 109 -12.29 -1.71 -1.46
C SER A 109 -12.00 -0.41 -0.72
N LEU A 110 -11.28 0.50 -1.37
CA LEU A 110 -10.93 1.81 -0.83
C LEU A 110 -11.75 2.90 -1.52
N GLU A 111 -12.12 3.95 -0.78
CA GLU A 111 -12.73 5.16 -1.33
C GLU A 111 -11.82 6.35 -0.99
N ALA A 112 -11.62 7.24 -1.96
CA ALA A 112 -10.89 8.48 -1.75
C ALA A 112 -11.89 9.62 -1.53
N LEU A 113 -11.79 10.32 -0.38
CA LEU A 113 -12.58 11.51 -0.12
C LEU A 113 -12.12 12.69 -0.99
N PRO A 114 -13.00 13.68 -1.23
CA PRO A 114 -12.63 14.96 -1.84
C PRO A 114 -11.50 15.68 -1.08
N CYS A 115 -11.41 15.50 0.25
CA CYS A 115 -10.31 16.01 1.08
C CYS A 115 -9.01 15.18 0.98
N ALA A 116 -8.88 14.35 -0.06
CA ALA A 116 -7.73 13.50 -0.39
C ALA A 116 -7.41 12.34 0.56
N HIS A 117 -8.11 12.18 1.69
CA HIS A 117 -8.00 11.03 2.58
C HIS A 117 -8.50 9.73 1.91
N ILE A 118 -7.90 8.60 2.30
CA ILE A 118 -8.25 7.26 1.83
C ILE A 118 -8.96 6.51 2.96
N LEU A 119 -10.05 5.83 2.65
CA LEU A 119 -10.84 5.06 3.60
C LEU A 119 -11.17 3.67 3.07
N HIS A 120 -11.42 2.73 3.97
CA HIS A 120 -12.12 1.50 3.63
C HIS A 120 -13.56 1.82 3.20
N ALA A 121 -13.98 1.37 2.01
CA ALA A 121 -15.31 1.62 1.44
C ALA A 121 -16.45 1.05 2.29
N ARG A 122 -16.19 0.04 3.12
CA ARG A 122 -17.16 -0.45 4.12
C ARG A 122 -17.52 0.61 5.16
N LEU A 123 -16.56 1.46 5.55
CA LEU A 123 -16.76 2.52 6.54
C LEU A 123 -17.48 3.73 5.95
N TRP A 124 -17.43 3.89 4.62
CA TRP A 124 -18.23 4.89 3.90
C TRP A 124 -19.72 4.74 4.23
N LYS A 125 -20.25 3.52 4.17
CA LYS A 125 -21.69 3.29 4.35
C LYS A 125 -22.17 3.51 5.79
N VAL A 126 -21.29 3.36 6.77
CA VAL A 126 -21.64 3.44 8.21
C VAL A 126 -21.49 4.86 8.75
N GLN A 127 -20.42 5.57 8.35
CA GLN A 127 -20.10 6.89 8.91
C GLN A 127 -20.72 8.04 8.12
N PHE A 128 -20.97 7.88 6.82
CA PHE A 128 -21.35 8.98 5.92
C PHE A 128 -22.87 9.19 5.78
N SER A 129 -23.66 8.80 6.79
CA SER A 129 -25.06 9.22 6.91
C SER A 129 -25.25 10.51 7.70
N ARG A 130 -24.23 11.03 8.41
CA ARG A 130 -24.26 12.34 9.11
C ARG A 130 -22.86 12.93 9.30
N ASP A 131 -22.68 14.20 8.90
CA ASP A 131 -21.83 15.20 9.58
C ASP A 131 -20.28 15.26 9.43
N LEU A 132 -19.67 15.12 8.24
CA LEU A 132 -18.26 15.54 8.04
C LEU A 132 -17.98 16.53 6.91
N PHE A 133 -19.01 17.10 6.29
CA PHE A 133 -18.82 18.18 5.30
C PHE A 133 -18.34 19.51 5.91
N LYS A 134 -18.19 19.61 7.25
CA LYS A 134 -17.94 20.87 7.95
C LYS A 134 -16.57 21.05 8.61
N GLN A 135 -15.66 20.06 8.62
CA GLN A 135 -14.44 20.22 9.46
C GLN A 135 -13.09 19.69 8.92
N SER A 136 -12.85 19.69 7.61
CA SER A 136 -11.46 19.59 7.11
C SER A 136 -11.27 20.15 5.70
N LEU A 137 -11.56 21.44 5.53
CA LEU A 137 -10.91 22.26 4.51
C LEU A 137 -9.65 22.88 5.13
N VAL A 138 -8.62 22.07 5.38
CA VAL A 138 -7.29 22.57 5.71
C VAL A 138 -6.25 21.67 5.03
N PHE A 139 -5.58 22.24 4.03
CA PHE A 139 -4.36 21.76 3.36
C PHE A 139 -4.39 20.38 2.69
N VAL A 140 -4.68 20.38 1.38
CA VAL A 140 -4.14 19.36 0.47
C VAL A 140 -2.69 19.78 0.17
N ASP A 141 -1.72 19.22 0.89
CA ASP A 141 -0.31 19.44 0.61
C ASP A 141 0.04 18.87 -0.78
N GLN A 142 0.63 19.69 -1.66
CA GLN A 142 1.03 19.32 -3.01
C GLN A 142 2.00 18.12 -3.01
N ALA A 143 2.73 17.90 -1.91
CA ALA A 143 3.60 16.74 -1.70
C ALA A 143 2.83 15.40 -1.55
N ARG A 144 1.58 15.41 -1.06
CA ARG A 144 0.73 14.20 -0.97
C ARG A 144 0.32 13.66 -2.33
N LEU A 145 0.17 14.54 -3.33
CA LEU A 145 -0.24 14.15 -4.68
C LEU A 145 0.88 13.48 -5.48
N SER A 146 2.15 13.84 -5.23
CA SER A 146 3.31 13.25 -5.93
C SER A 146 3.63 11.84 -5.41
N ASN A 147 3.53 11.59 -4.10
CA ASN A 147 3.67 10.25 -3.53
C ASN A 147 2.56 9.30 -4.00
N TYR A 148 1.33 9.80 -4.12
CA TYR A 148 0.20 9.04 -4.65
C TYR A 148 0.41 8.61 -6.12
N LYS A 149 0.92 9.50 -6.98
CA LYS A 149 1.21 9.20 -8.40
C LYS A 149 2.28 8.13 -8.59
N ASN A 150 3.28 8.06 -7.71
CA ASN A 150 4.33 7.04 -7.76
C ASN A 150 3.86 5.66 -7.27
N GLN A 151 2.84 5.59 -6.39
CA GLN A 151 2.26 4.35 -5.88
C GLN A 151 1.32 3.64 -6.88
N ILE A 152 0.83 4.34 -7.91
CA ILE A 152 -0.14 3.81 -8.89
C ILE A 152 0.51 2.90 -9.94
N ASN A 153 1.84 2.90 -10.07
CA ASN A 153 2.56 2.20 -11.16
C ASN A 153 3.01 0.76 -10.85
N THR A 154 2.78 0.22 -9.64
CA THR A 154 3.22 -1.14 -9.27
C THR A 154 2.07 -2.11 -8.99
N ASN A 155 0.81 -1.72 -9.23
CA ASN A 155 -0.32 -2.62 -9.00
C ASN A 155 -1.48 -2.35 -9.97
N HIS A 156 -1.86 -3.35 -10.76
CA HIS A 156 -2.96 -3.25 -11.74
C HIS A 156 -4.33 -2.93 -11.09
N LYS A 157 -4.49 -3.13 -9.76
CA LYS A 157 -5.74 -2.87 -9.03
C LYS A 157 -5.91 -1.44 -8.48
N VAL A 158 -4.84 -0.63 -8.39
CA VAL A 158 -4.91 0.77 -7.90
C VAL A 158 -5.22 1.77 -9.04
N LYS A 159 -5.09 1.33 -10.30
CA LYS A 159 -5.33 2.15 -11.51
C LYS A 159 -6.74 2.76 -11.57
N GLY A 160 -7.75 2.10 -10.99
CA GLY A 160 -9.13 2.60 -10.98
C GLY A 160 -9.36 3.82 -10.06
N LEU A 161 -8.67 3.87 -8.92
CA LEU A 161 -8.81 4.95 -7.94
C LEU A 161 -8.11 6.23 -8.39
N ALA A 162 -6.97 6.08 -9.07
CA ALA A 162 -6.19 7.16 -9.66
C ALA A 162 -6.96 7.96 -10.73
N LYS A 163 -7.69 7.24 -11.60
CA LYS A 163 -8.49 7.84 -12.67
C LYS A 163 -9.68 8.61 -12.10
N LYS A 164 -10.40 8.02 -11.13
CA LYS A 164 -11.51 8.67 -10.42
C LYS A 164 -11.08 9.95 -9.69
N LYS A 165 -9.88 9.97 -9.10
CA LYS A 165 -9.31 11.15 -8.40
C LYS A 165 -8.84 12.25 -9.38
N LEU A 166 -8.31 11.88 -10.55
CA LEU A 166 -8.02 12.85 -11.62
C LEU A 166 -9.31 13.45 -12.21
N ASP A 167 -10.34 12.64 -12.40
CA ASP A 167 -11.65 13.08 -12.92
C ASP A 167 -12.39 13.99 -11.92
N LEU A 168 -12.20 13.80 -10.61
CA LEU A 168 -12.72 14.70 -9.58
C LEU A 168 -11.97 16.04 -9.51
N LEU A 169 -10.65 16.04 -9.76
CA LEU A 169 -9.83 17.26 -9.79
C LEU A 169 -10.12 18.16 -10.99
N SER A 170 -10.45 17.58 -12.16
CA SER A 170 -10.82 18.35 -13.36
C SER A 170 -12.21 19.02 -13.27
N ILE A 171 -13.09 18.53 -12.41
CA ILE A 171 -14.39 19.16 -12.12
C ILE A 171 -14.20 20.41 -11.24
N THR A 172 -13.22 20.41 -10.33
CA THR A 172 -12.98 21.55 -9.42
C THR A 172 -12.27 22.75 -10.07
N THR A 173 -11.64 22.58 -11.24
CA THR A 173 -10.94 23.67 -11.94
C THR A 173 -11.82 24.45 -12.93
N ASN A 174 -13.07 24.04 -13.15
CA ASN A 174 -13.97 24.64 -14.16
C ASN A 174 -15.16 25.42 -13.58
N THR A 175 -15.14 25.78 -12.30
CA THR A 175 -16.12 26.75 -11.76
C THR A 175 -15.48 28.12 -11.62
N PRO A 176 -15.96 29.17 -12.32
CA PRO A 176 -15.45 30.51 -12.14
C PRO A 176 -15.97 31.04 -10.80
N PHE A 177 -15.10 31.09 -9.79
CA PHE A 177 -15.40 31.70 -8.50
C PHE A 177 -15.22 33.22 -8.63
N SER A 178 -16.26 33.94 -9.08
CA SER A 178 -16.34 35.39 -8.93
C SER A 178 -16.57 35.72 -7.45
N VAL A 179 -15.54 36.26 -6.80
CA VAL A 179 -15.63 36.82 -5.44
C VAL A 179 -16.15 38.26 -5.57
N ALA A 180 -17.39 38.50 -5.14
CA ALA A 180 -17.85 39.84 -4.81
C ALA A 180 -17.42 40.15 -3.36
N VAL A 181 -16.57 41.15 -3.19
CA VAL A 181 -16.13 41.68 -1.90
C VAL A 181 -16.99 42.90 -1.58
N ASN A 182 -17.66 42.89 -0.43
CA ASN A 182 -18.05 44.09 0.30
C ASN A 182 -17.07 44.27 1.46
#